data_AF-A0A959TET8-F1
#
_entry.id   AF-A0A959TET8-F1
#
_cell.length_a   1.000
_cell.length_b   1.000
_cell.length_c   1.000
_cell.angle_alpha   90.00
_cell.angle_beta   90.00
_cell.angle_gamma   90.00
#
_symmetry.space_group_name_H-M   'P 1'
#
loop_
_entity.id
_entity.type
_entity.pdbx_description
1 polymer ?
#
loop_
_entity_poly.entity_id
_entity_poly.type
_entity_poly.pdbx_seq_one_letter_code
_entity_poly.pdbx_strand_id
1 'polypeptide(L)'
;MGGDPGSEASTRTSGQAVLSESPRLRYLTFSALYTAQGIPEGLTFFAIPAWLALNGVGAAAIGSYLAVIVLPWSFKLFAGPLMDRWSYLPMGRRRPWVLFGQVG
;
A
#
# COMPACT_ATOMS: atom_id res chain seq x y z
N MET A 1 38.50 38.04 -20.69
CA MET A 1 38.13 36.64 -20.98
C MET A 1 38.13 35.90 -19.64
N GLY A 2 36.95 35.73 -19.06
CA GLY A 2 36.75 35.19 -17.72
C GLY A 2 35.26 35.06 -17.53
N GLY A 3 34.70 33.98 -18.08
CA GLY A 3 33.27 33.69 -18.02
C GLY A 3 32.87 33.50 -16.57
N ASP A 4 31.84 34.23 -16.17
CA ASP A 4 31.22 34.16 -14.86
C ASP A 4 30.56 32.76 -14.68
N PRO A 5 31.04 31.90 -13.76
CA PRO A 5 30.51 30.55 -13.58
C PRO A 5 29.15 30.51 -12.82
N GLY A 6 28.56 31.68 -12.52
CA GLY A 6 27.34 31.79 -11.73
C GLY A 6 26.01 31.83 -12.50
N SER A 7 26.03 31.79 -13.85
CA SER A 7 24.83 32.09 -14.68
C SER A 7 23.91 30.89 -14.94
N GLU A 8 24.34 29.65 -14.68
CA GLU A 8 23.62 28.45 -15.16
C GLU A 8 22.78 27.71 -14.09
N ALA A 9 22.91 28.05 -12.80
CA ALA A 9 22.24 27.31 -11.73
C ALA A 9 20.85 27.86 -11.33
N SER A 10 20.21 28.65 -12.19
CA SER A 10 18.85 29.18 -11.97
C SER A 10 17.89 28.75 -13.07
N THR A 11 17.95 27.47 -13.45
CA THR A 11 16.86 26.84 -14.19
C THR A 11 15.73 26.54 -13.21
N ARG A 12 14.89 27.56 -13.03
CA ARG A 12 13.51 27.49 -12.54
C ARG A 12 12.86 26.11 -12.76
N THR A 13 12.87 25.26 -11.74
CA THR A 13 11.88 24.16 -11.64
C THR A 13 10.58 24.76 -11.09
N SER A 14 10.01 25.71 -11.83
CA SER A 14 8.77 26.41 -11.48
C SER A 14 7.54 25.69 -12.02
N GLY A 15 7.50 24.36 -11.90
CA GLY A 15 6.42 23.58 -12.51
C GLY A 15 6.41 22.08 -12.26
N GLN A 16 7.22 21.56 -11.33
CA GLN A 16 7.08 20.17 -10.92
C GLN A 16 6.21 20.13 -9.67
N ALA A 17 5.01 19.55 -9.80
CA ALA A 17 4.13 19.31 -8.68
C ALA A 17 4.74 18.21 -7.80
N VAL A 18 5.69 18.57 -6.94
CA VAL A 18 6.37 17.64 -6.04
C VAL A 18 5.43 17.34 -4.86
N LEU A 19 5.07 16.06 -4.69
CA LEU A 19 4.14 15.58 -3.65
C LEU A 19 4.61 15.88 -2.22
N SER A 20 5.93 16.05 -2.02
CA SER A 20 6.52 16.37 -0.71
C SER A 20 6.38 17.84 -0.33
N GLU A 21 6.26 18.75 -1.29
CA GLU A 21 6.27 20.20 -1.03
C GLU A 21 4.86 20.79 -0.83
N SER A 22 3.82 20.11 -1.32
CA SER A 22 2.46 20.62 -1.30
C SER A 22 1.50 19.73 -0.49
N PRO A 23 1.01 20.19 0.69
CA PRO A 23 0.13 19.38 1.53
C PRO A 23 -1.22 19.06 0.86
N ARG A 24 -1.74 19.97 0.03
CA ARG A 24 -3.00 19.78 -0.71
C ARG A 24 -2.89 18.65 -1.74
N LEU A 25 -1.81 18.63 -2.51
CA LEU A 25 -1.58 17.60 -3.52
C LEU A 25 -1.37 16.24 -2.85
N ARG A 26 -0.65 16.22 -1.72
CA ARG A 26 -0.44 15.01 -0.92
C ARG A 26 -1.77 14.39 -0.46
N TYR A 27 -2.65 15.19 0.15
CA TYR A 27 -3.96 14.67 0.60
C TYR A 27 -4.81 14.22 -0.58
N LEU A 28 -4.83 14.97 -1.68
CA LEU A 28 -5.60 14.59 -2.87
C LEU A 28 -5.11 13.27 -3.46
N THR A 29 -3.79 13.11 -3.61
CA THR A 29 -3.19 11.87 -4.13
C THR A 29 -3.43 10.70 -3.18
N PHE A 30 -3.24 10.85 -1.87
CA PHE A 30 -3.54 9.77 -0.93
C PHE A 30 -5.02 9.39 -0.91
N SER A 31 -5.92 10.37 -0.93
CA SER A 31 -7.37 10.10 -1.03
C SER A 31 -7.72 9.38 -2.32
N ALA A 32 -7.16 9.80 -3.46
CA ALA A 32 -7.40 9.13 -4.74
C ALA A 32 -6.85 7.70 -4.76
N LEU A 33 -5.63 7.48 -4.26
CA LEU A 33 -5.03 6.16 -4.12
C LEU A 33 -5.84 5.26 -3.18
N TYR A 34 -6.33 5.81 -2.07
CA TYR A 34 -7.16 5.07 -1.12
C TYR A 34 -8.50 4.65 -1.73
N THR A 35 -9.17 5.55 -2.47
CA THR A 35 -10.37 5.21 -3.23
C THR A 35 -10.09 4.14 -4.29
N ALA A 36 -8.97 4.25 -5.01
CA ALA A 36 -8.57 3.25 -5.99
C ALA A 36 -8.31 1.87 -5.36
N GLN A 37 -7.75 1.82 -4.14
CA GLN A 37 -7.57 0.57 -3.38
C GLN A 37 -8.90 -0.06 -2.96
N GLY A 38 -9.95 0.73 -2.70
CA GLY A 38 -11.27 0.21 -2.36
C GLY A 38 -11.94 -0.57 -3.50
N ILE A 39 -11.57 -0.32 -4.76
CA ILE A 39 -12.12 -1.01 -5.93
C ILE A 39 -11.79 -2.52 -5.92
N PRO A 40 -10.50 -2.95 -5.88
CA PRO A 40 -10.17 -4.36 -5.82
C PRO A 40 -10.68 -5.03 -4.54
N GLU A 41 -10.69 -4.32 -3.40
CA GLU A 41 -11.23 -4.85 -2.14
C GLU A 41 -12.74 -5.11 -2.24
N GLY A 42 -13.51 -4.14 -2.75
CA GLY A 42 -14.95 -4.32 -2.96
C GLY A 42 -15.27 -5.45 -3.94
N LEU A 43 -14.45 -5.61 -4.98
CA LEU A 43 -14.60 -6.69 -5.96
C LEU A 43 -14.42 -8.07 -5.31
N THR A 44 -13.34 -8.27 -4.55
CA THR A 44 -13.04 -9.56 -3.93
C THR A 44 -13.96 -9.90 -2.77
N PHE A 45 -14.36 -8.93 -1.96
CA PHE A 45 -15.20 -9.16 -0.77
C PHE A 45 -16.70 -9.19 -1.04
N PHE A 46 -17.19 -8.48 -2.07
CA PHE A 46 -18.63 -8.37 -2.32
C PHE A 46 -19.03 -8.84 -3.71
N ALA A 47 -18.39 -8.33 -4.77
CA ALA A 47 -18.84 -8.61 -6.13
C ALA A 47 -18.68 -10.09 -6.52
N ILE A 48 -17.52 -10.69 -6.23
CA ILE A 48 -17.25 -12.10 -6.52
C ILE A 48 -18.17 -13.01 -5.70
N PRO A 49 -18.27 -12.90 -4.36
CA PRO A 49 -19.22 -13.68 -3.56
C PRO A 49 -20.68 -13.54 -4.02
N ALA A 50 -21.12 -12.33 -4.36
CA ALA A 50 -22.46 -12.09 -4.87
C ALA A 50 -22.70 -12.80 -6.22
N TRP A 51 -21.72 -12.73 -7.14
CA TRP A 51 -21.78 -13.47 -8.40
C TRP A 51 -21.79 -14.99 -8.18
N LEU A 52 -20.96 -15.53 -7.29
CA LEU A 52 -20.98 -16.96 -6.95
C LEU A 52 -22.34 -17.38 -6.38
N ALA A 53 -22.95 -16.56 -5.52
CA ALA A 53 -24.28 -16.83 -4.96
C ALA A 53 -25.36 -16.86 -6.04
N LEU A 54 -25.31 -15.95 -7.02
CA LEU A 54 -26.24 -15.93 -8.17
C LEU A 54 -26.07 -17.16 -9.08
N ASN A 55 -24.86 -17.73 -9.17
CA ASN A 55 -24.59 -18.95 -9.92
C ASN A 55 -24.97 -20.23 -9.15
N GLY A 56 -25.62 -20.11 -7.98
CA GLY A 56 -26.06 -21.26 -7.19
C GLY A 56 -24.93 -21.96 -6.43
N VAL A 57 -23.76 -21.32 -6.31
CA VAL A 57 -22.68 -21.88 -5.48
C VAL A 57 -23.11 -21.90 -4.03
N GLY A 58 -22.90 -23.04 -3.36
CA GLY A 58 -23.27 -23.21 -1.95
C GLY A 58 -22.55 -22.21 -1.03
N ALA A 59 -23.27 -21.74 0.00
CA ALA A 59 -22.76 -20.77 0.97
C ALA A 59 -21.45 -21.19 1.65
N ALA A 60 -21.24 -22.51 1.84
CA ALA A 60 -20.00 -23.05 2.40
C ALA A 60 -18.77 -22.76 1.51
N ALA A 61 -18.91 -22.89 0.19
CA ALA A 61 -17.82 -22.61 -0.74
C ALA A 61 -17.50 -21.11 -0.80
N ILE A 62 -18.53 -20.25 -0.81
CA ILE A 62 -18.36 -18.79 -0.72
C ILE A 62 -17.68 -18.39 0.59
N GLY A 63 -18.08 -19.00 1.71
CA GLY A 63 -17.45 -18.82 3.01
C GLY A 63 -15.98 -19.23 3.01
N SER A 64 -15.64 -20.36 2.40
CA SER A 64 -14.25 -20.82 2.27
C SER A 64 -13.39 -19.87 1.42
N TYR A 65 -13.95 -19.33 0.33
CA TYR A 65 -13.27 -18.33 -0.49
C TYR A 65 -12.95 -17.05 0.31
N LEU A 66 -13.93 -16.52 1.05
CA LEU A 66 -13.72 -15.37 1.92
C LEU A 66 -12.71 -15.67 3.04
N ALA A 67 -12.73 -16.88 3.60
CA ALA A 67 -11.79 -17.29 4.64
C ALA A 67 -10.34 -17.27 4.12
N VAL A 68 -10.09 -17.70 2.89
CA VAL A 68 -8.75 -17.66 2.27
C VAL A 68 -8.28 -16.21 2.07
N ILE A 69 -9.17 -15.30 1.66
CA ILE A 69 -8.84 -13.87 1.49
C ILE A 69 -8.49 -13.21 2.83
N VAL A 70 -9.20 -13.54 3.90
CA VAL A 70 -8.99 -12.97 5.24
C VAL A 70 -7.83 -13.64 5.98
N LEU A 71 -7.44 -14.86 5.58
CA LEU A 71 -6.39 -15.66 6.22
C LEU A 71 -5.08 -14.87 6.50
N PRO A 72 -4.53 -14.09 5.54
CA PRO A 72 -3.33 -13.28 5.78
C PRO A 72 -3.51 -12.25 6.90
N TRP A 73 -4.69 -11.66 7.02
CA TRP A 73 -5.02 -10.72 8.09
C TRP A 73 -5.06 -11.41 9.46
N SER A 74 -5.50 -12.66 9.53
CA SER A 74 -5.46 -13.44 10.77
C SER A 74 -4.03 -13.68 11.25
N PHE A 75 -3.08 -13.93 10.34
CA PHE A 75 -1.66 -14.06 10.70
C PHE A 75 -1.05 -12.76 11.25
N LYS A 76 -1.61 -11.60 10.92
CA LYS A 76 -1.15 -10.30 11.44
C LYS A 76 -1.30 -10.19 12.97
N LEU A 77 -2.28 -10.88 13.57
CA LEU A 77 -2.44 -10.94 15.03
C LEU A 77 -1.25 -11.59 15.72
N PHE A 78 -0.69 -12.63 15.10
CA PHE A 78 0.52 -13.30 15.59
C PHE A 78 1.78 -12.54 15.20
N ALA A 79 1.77 -11.88 14.04
CA ALA A 79 2.88 -11.07 13.59
C ALA A 79 3.21 -9.96 14.61
N GLY A 80 2.24 -9.32 15.26
CA GLY A 80 2.48 -8.27 16.26
C GLY A 80 3.46 -8.66 17.37
N PRO A 81 3.14 -9.69 18.20
CA PRO A 81 4.06 -10.23 19.20
C PRO A 81 5.39 -10.75 18.61
N LEU A 82 5.36 -11.27 17.39
CA LEU A 82 6.54 -11.77 16.69
C LEU A 82 7.50 -10.64 16.30
N MET A 83 6.96 -9.53 15.80
CA MET A 83 7.69 -8.31 15.45
C MET A 83 8.30 -7.66 16.70
N ASP A 84 7.57 -7.69 17.82
CA ASP A 84 8.04 -7.13 19.09
C ASP A 84 9.17 -7.97 19.72
N ARG A 85 9.19 -9.29 19.50
CA ARG A 85 10.24 -10.19 20.01
C ARG A 85 11.49 -10.26 19.12
N TRP A 86 11.36 -10.18 17.80
CA TRP A 86 12.50 -10.21 16.86
C TRP A 86 12.81 -8.84 16.29
N SER A 87 13.51 -8.03 17.07
CA SER A 87 14.12 -6.79 16.59
C SER A 87 15.55 -7.04 16.13
N TYR A 88 15.77 -7.06 14.81
CA TYR A 88 17.11 -7.19 14.23
C TYR A 88 17.85 -5.86 14.37
N LEU A 89 18.66 -5.76 15.42
CA LEU A 89 19.42 -4.56 15.83
C LEU A 89 20.26 -3.89 14.73
N PRO A 90 20.94 -4.59 13.79
CA PRO A 90 21.83 -3.92 12.83
C PRO A 90 21.09 -3.25 11.64
N MET A 91 19.82 -3.57 11.38
CA MET A 91 19.02 -2.93 10.32
C MET A 91 17.91 -2.01 10.87
N GLY A 92 17.77 -1.92 12.20
CA GLY A 92 16.71 -1.18 12.88
C GLY A 92 15.36 -1.91 12.90
N ARG A 93 14.48 -1.52 13.84
CA ARG A 93 13.24 -2.25 14.18
C ARG A 93 12.20 -2.38 13.05
N ARG A 94 12.29 -1.56 12.00
CA ARG A 94 11.25 -1.43 10.96
C ARG A 94 11.68 -1.90 9.56
N ARG A 95 12.98 -1.85 9.23
CA ARG A 95 13.48 -2.10 7.87
C ARG A 95 13.37 -3.56 7.40
N PRO A 96 13.65 -4.58 8.25
CA PRO A 96 13.51 -5.99 7.84
C PRO A 96 12.07 -6.36 7.46
N TRP A 97 11.08 -5.78 8.15
CA TRP A 97 9.67 -6.05 7.91
C TRP A 97 9.15 -5.41 6.62
N VAL A 98 9.68 -4.24 6.23
CA VAL A 98 9.35 -3.63 4.93
C VAL A 98 9.90 -4.47 3.78
N LEU A 99 11.12 -4.99 3.90
CA LEU A 99 11.72 -5.87 2.89
C LEU A 99 10.94 -7.19 2.77
N PHE A 100 10.53 -7.78 3.90
CA PHE A 100 9.69 -8.97 3.88
C PHE A 100 8.34 -8.71 3.20
N GLY A 101 7.71 -7.56 3.47
CA GLY A 101 6.48 -7.14 2.81
C GLY A 101 6.62 -6.82 1.32
N GLN A 102 7.83 -6.55 0.84
CA GLN A 102 8.13 -6.36 -0.59
C GLN A 102 8.43 -7.66 -1.34
N VAL A 103 8.70 -8.76 -0.61
CA VAL A 103 8.95 -10.09 -1.18
C VAL A 103 7.66 -10.88 -1.41
N GLY A 104 6.51 -10.33 -0.98
CA GLY A 104 5.17 -10.87 -1.22
C GLY A 104 4.58 -10.41 -2.54
#